data_AF-A0A968ULS9-F1
#
_entry.id   AF-A0A968ULS9-F1
#
_cell.length_a   1.000
_cell.length_b   1.000
_cell.length_c   1.000
_cell.angle_alpha   90.00
_cell.angle_beta   90.00
_cell.angle_gamma   90.00
#
_symmetry.space_group_name_H-M   'P 1'
#
loop_
_entity.id
_entity.type
_entity.pdbx_description
1 polymer ?
#
loop_
_entity_poly.entity_id
_entity_poly.type
_entity_poly.pdbx_seq_one_letter_code
_entity_poly.pdbx_strand_id
1 'polypeptide(L)' 'MNKYFELNRNEFQRFLEYFSLPGTLRFRNNKWLGLNREGMPFTVHVKHGSSRKYSPILIEAIAKDLKVTPDEFRRWYEEL' A
#
# COMPACT_ATOMS: atom_id res chain seq x y z
N MET A 1 -15.38 -7.34 10.90
CA MET A 1 -14.57 -6.12 11.10
C MET A 1 -13.42 -6.16 10.10
N ASN A 2 -13.27 -5.14 9.25
CA ASN A 2 -12.09 -5.05 8.38
C ASN A 2 -10.87 -4.70 9.24
N LYS A 3 -9.76 -5.42 9.03
CA LYS A 3 -8.51 -5.22 9.78
C LYS A 3 -7.74 -3.97 9.34
N TYR A 4 -8.00 -3.53 8.11
CA TYR A 4 -7.38 -2.36 7.48
C TYR A 4 -8.41 -1.25 7.28
N PHE A 5 -7.96 0.00 7.36
CA PHE A 5 -8.78 1.17 7.11
C PHE A 5 -8.84 1.50 5.61
N GLU A 6 -9.86 2.24 5.23
CA GLU A 6 -9.90 2.87 3.91
C GLU A 6 -8.86 3.99 3.88
N LEU A 7 -8.01 4.01 2.84
CA LEU A 7 -6.98 5.03 2.69
C LEU A 7 -7.31 5.99 1.55
N ASN A 8 -7.02 7.27 1.71
CA ASN A 8 -7.00 8.21 0.60
C ASN A 8 -5.74 8.02 -0.27
N ARG A 9 -5.64 8.74 -1.39
CA ARG A 9 -4.49 8.62 -2.31
C ARG A 9 -3.13 8.93 -1.69
N ASN A 10 -3.05 9.96 -0.84
CA ASN A 10 -1.79 10.34 -0.21
C ASN A 10 -1.39 9.32 0.86
N GLU A 11 -2.35 8.90 1.69
CA GLU A 11 -2.14 7.84 2.70
C GLU A 11 -1.74 6.53 2.03
N PHE A 12 -2.39 6.17 0.92
CA PHE A 12 -2.06 4.97 0.17
C PHE A 12 -0.66 5.01 -0.43
N GLN A 13 -0.25 6.15 -1.00
CA GLN A 13 1.11 6.30 -1.49
C GLN A 13 2.12 6.18 -0.34
N ARG A 14 1.88 6.84 0.79
CA ARG A 14 2.74 6.75 1.98
C ARG A 14 2.81 5.31 2.52
N PHE A 15 1.70 4.58 2.49
CA PHE A 15 1.66 3.16 2.86
C PHE A 15 2.62 2.35 1.99
N LEU A 16 2.53 2.52 0.67
CA LEU A 16 3.44 1.84 -0.26
C LEU A 16 4.89 2.25 -0.02
N GLU A 17 5.18 3.53 0.18
CA GLU A 17 6.54 4.03 0.43
C GLU A 17 7.13 3.49 1.73
N TYR A 18 6.33 3.44 2.80
CA TYR A 18 6.76 3.03 4.13
C TYR A 18 7.01 1.53 4.23
N PHE A 19 6.17 0.71 3.59
CA PHE A 19 6.23 -0.75 3.71
C PHE A 19 6.95 -1.47 2.56
N SER A 20 7.43 -0.73 1.56
CA SER A 20 8.27 -1.26 0.48
C SER A 20 9.76 -1.11 0.79
N LEU A 21 10.60 -1.82 0.01
CA LEU A 21 12.04 -1.63 0.07
C LEU A 21 12.40 -0.21 -0.40
N PRO A 22 13.26 0.53 0.35
CA PRO A 22 13.61 1.91 0.00
C PRO A 22 14.14 2.08 -1.42
N GLY A 23 13.68 3.12 -2.12
CA GLY A 23 14.12 3.45 -3.49
C GLY A 23 13.62 2.52 -4.60
N THR A 24 12.84 1.49 -4.27
CA THR A 24 12.32 0.53 -5.25
C THR A 24 10.96 0.89 -5.81
N LEU A 25 10.17 1.66 -5.04
CA LEU A 25 8.82 2.04 -5.42
C LEU A 25 8.84 3.04 -6.58
N ARG A 26 8.13 2.71 -7.67
CA ARG A 26 8.00 3.53 -8.87
C ARG A 26 6.56 3.52 -9.36
N PHE A 27 6.06 4.67 -9.80
CA PHE A 27 4.77 4.78 -10.45
C PHE A 27 4.96 4.84 -11.97
N ARG A 28 4.37 3.89 -12.72
CA ARG A 28 4.44 3.85 -14.19
C ARG A 28 3.15 3.29 -14.76
N ASN A 29 2.61 3.94 -15.80
CA ASN A 29 1.41 3.49 -16.53
C ASN A 29 0.23 3.14 -15.60
N ASN A 30 -0.02 3.96 -14.58
CA ASN A 30 -1.07 3.77 -13.56
C ASN A 30 -0.89 2.52 -12.70
N LYS A 31 0.36 2.10 -12.53
CA LYS A 31 0.72 1.02 -11.63
C LYS A 31 1.80 1.50 -10.69
N TRP A 32 1.68 1.12 -9.43
CA TRP A 32 2.80 1.11 -8.52
C TRP A 32 3.55 -0.20 -8.69
N LEU A 33 4.86 -0.10 -8.83
CA LEU A 33 5.79 -1.20 -8.96
C LEU A 33 6.81 -1.03 -7.84
N GLY A 34 7.14 -2.09 -7.12
CA GLY A 34 8.13 -2.01 -6.05
C GLY A 34 8.63 -3.38 -5.65
N LEU A 35 9.59 -3.41 -4.72
CA LEU A 35 10.00 -4.62 -4.05
C LEU A 35 9.48 -4.59 -2.61
N ASN A 36 8.99 -5.72 -2.11
CA ASN A 36 8.68 -5.86 -0.70
C ASN A 36 9.97 -6.00 0.14
N ARG A 37 9.82 -6.17 1.46
CA ARG A 37 10.94 -6.31 2.40
C ARG A 37 11.88 -7.50 2.11
N GLU A 38 11.43 -8.48 1.35
CA GLU A 38 12.25 -9.65 0.94
C GLU A 38 12.90 -9.47 -0.43
N GLY A 39 12.69 -8.34 -1.10
CA GLY A 39 13.15 -8.13 -2.46
C GLY A 39 12.26 -8.76 -3.53
N MET A 40 11.07 -9.26 -3.18
CA MET A 40 10.13 -9.81 -4.16
C MET A 40 9.33 -8.68 -4.82
N PRO A 41 9.13 -8.73 -6.15
CA PRO A 41 8.41 -7.69 -6.87
C PRO A 41 6.91 -7.77 -6.60
N PHE A 42 6.29 -6.60 -6.40
CA PHE A 42 4.84 -6.45 -6.36
C PHE A 42 4.35 -5.41 -7.37
N THR A 43 3.08 -5.52 -7.76
CA THR A 43 2.43 -4.58 -8.68
C THR A 43 1.03 -4.24 -8.19
N VAL A 44 0.73 -2.95 -8.11
CA VAL A 44 -0.59 -2.46 -7.76
C VAL A 44 -1.16 -1.63 -8.90
N HIS A 45 -2.27 -2.08 -9.48
CA HIS A 45 -2.98 -1.33 -10.51
C HIS A 45 -3.87 -0.27 -9.86
N VAL A 46 -3.64 0.98 -10.23
CA VAL A 46 -4.50 2.11 -9.88
C VAL A 46 -5.43 2.34 -11.07
N LYS A 47 -6.74 2.18 -10.88
CA LYS A 47 -7.72 2.49 -11.93
C LYS A 47 -7.64 3.98 -12.30
N HIS A 48 -7.75 4.30 -13.59
CA HIS A 48 -7.94 5.68 -14.05
C HIS A 48 -9.30 6.20 -13.56
N GLY A 49 -9.31 7.19 -12.65
CA GLY A 49 -10.50 7.95 -12.27
C GLY A 49 -11.17 7.62 -10.93
N SER A 50 -11.81 8.68 -10.40
CA SER A 50 -12.78 8.85 -9.28
C SER A 50 -12.57 8.21 -7.90
N SER A 51 -11.75 7.18 -7.72
CA SER A 51 -11.51 6.68 -6.36
C SER A 51 -10.48 7.53 -5.64
N ARG A 52 -10.92 8.59 -4.94
CA ARG A 52 -10.08 9.32 -3.97
C ARG A 52 -9.61 8.41 -2.83
N LYS A 53 -10.29 7.27 -2.67
CA LYS A 53 -10.12 6.32 -1.58
C LYS A 53 -9.90 4.89 -2.08
N TYR A 54 -9.16 4.11 -1.33
CA TYR A 54 -8.79 2.72 -1.62
C TYR A 54 -9.43 1.83 -0.56
N SER A 55 -10.18 0.82 -1.02
CA SER A 55 -10.96 -0.01 -0.13
C SER A 55 -10.08 -0.87 0.79
N PRO A 56 -10.54 -1.16 2.02
CA PRO A 56 -9.81 -2.03 2.96
C PRO A 56 -9.35 -3.37 2.36
N ILE A 57 -10.15 -3.97 1.48
CA ILE A 57 -9.85 -5.25 0.82
C ILE A 57 -8.61 -5.12 -0.07
N LEU A 58 -8.47 -4.01 -0.79
CA LEU A 58 -7.28 -3.76 -1.59
C LEU A 58 -6.06 -3.55 -0.70
N ILE A 59 -6.21 -2.76 0.37
CA ILE A 59 -5.12 -2.52 1.32
C ILE A 59 -4.64 -3.84 1.93
N GLU A 60 -5.56 -4.70 2.34
CA GLU A 60 -5.25 -6.02 2.89
C GLU A 60 -4.48 -6.91 1.91
N ALA A 61 -4.89 -6.94 0.64
CA ALA A 61 -4.21 -7.72 -0.39
C ALA A 61 -2.75 -7.25 -0.57
N ILE A 62 -2.51 -5.94 -0.57
CA ILE A 62 -1.18 -5.37 -0.73
C ILE A 62 -0.35 -5.52 0.54
N ALA A 63 -0.95 -5.31 1.72
CA ALA A 63 -0.32 -5.54 3.01
C ALA A 63 0.20 -6.97 3.14
N LYS A 64 -0.57 -7.95 2.65
CA LYS A 64 -0.12 -9.35 2.58
C LYS A 64 1.14 -9.51 1.73
N ASP A 65 1.20 -8.87 0.57
CA ASP A 65 2.35 -8.93 -0.35
C ASP A 65 3.59 -8.21 0.20
N LEU A 66 3.35 -7.11 0.93
CA LEU A 66 4.37 -6.33 1.65
C LEU A 66 4.77 -6.93 3.01
N LYS A 67 4.15 -8.06 3.42
CA LYS A 67 4.34 -8.71 4.73
C LYS A 67 4.11 -7.76 5.91
N VAL A 68 3.08 -6.93 5.81
CA VAL A 68 2.65 -5.99 6.84
C VAL A 68 1.59 -6.67 7.70
N THR A 69 1.80 -6.64 9.02
CA THR A 69 0.78 -7.09 9.98
C THR A 69 -0.25 -5.98 10.25
N PRO A 70 -1.50 -6.33 10.65
CA PRO A 70 -2.49 -5.33 11.04
C PRO A 70 -2.02 -4.40 12.17
N ASP A 71 -1.21 -4.91 13.10
CA ASP A 71 -0.63 -4.13 14.20
C ASP A 71 0.42 -3.13 13.70
N GLU A 72 1.31 -3.53 12.79
CA GLU A 72 2.26 -2.61 12.15
C GLU A 72 1.54 -1.53 11.34
N PHE A 73 0.51 -1.92 10.60
CA PHE A 73 -0.31 -0.97 9.86
C PHE A 73 -0.98 0.03 10.80
N ARG A 74 -1.55 -0.44 11.91
CA ARG A 74 -2.19 0.44 12.91
C ARG A 74 -1.20 1.41 13.53
N ARG A 75 -0.01 0.94 13.93
CA ARG A 75 1.04 1.80 14.49
C ARG A 75 1.45 2.88 13.50
N TRP A 76 1.78 2.49 12.27
CA TRP A 76 2.10 3.43 11.20
C TRP A 76 0.98 4.46 10.96
N TYR A 77 -0.28 4.01 10.96
CA TYR A 77 -1.43 4.87 10.72
C TYR A 77 -1.73 5.82 11.88
N GLU A 78 -1.45 5.42 13.12
CA GLU A 78 -1.60 6.27 14.32
C GLU A 78 -0.46 7.31 14.45
N GLU A 79 0.70 7.05 13.82
CA GLU A 79 1.85 7.95 13.79
C GLU A 79 1.84 8.95 12.60
N LEU A 80 0.87 8.82 11.68
CA LEU A 80 0.71 9.62 10.46
C LEU A 80 0.03 10.97 10.68
#